data_AF-K4AAP1-F1
#
_entry.id   AF-K4AAP1-F1
#
_cell.length_a   1.000
_cell.length_b   1.000
_cell.length_c   1.000
_cell.angle_alpha   90.00
_cell.angle_beta   90.00
_cell.angle_gamma   90.00
#
_symmetry.space_group_name_H-M   'P 1'
#
loop_
_entity.id
_entity.type
_entity.pdbx_description
1 polymer ?
#
loop_
_entity_poly.entity_id
_entity_poly.type
_entity_poly.pdbx_seq_one_letter_code
_entity_poly.pdbx_strand_id
1 'polypeptide(L)'
;MPRLAAAAVARRAGAALRRGALGGLRSLSSLQPSHATSSEEVLVEGKASARAAVLNRPGYLNALTTTMGGRLNKFYESWEDNPDIGFVMMKGSGRAFCAGGDVVRLRELVSEGKMEECQDFFKTLYKFIYFLGTYLKPHVAILDGVTMGGGGGVSIPGTFRIATDRTVFATPEVHIGFHPDAAASFYLSHLTGHVGEYVALTGEKLKGADMIALGLATHYSMSEHLDLVDDRLANLVTDDPSVIDSSLAQYGDMVYPDKASIVHRLEVIDKCFSHETVEEIVGALESEEARLNEEWCTLALKRLKEASPLALKVSLRSIREGRYQTLDECLVREYRMSMNGISKQFSHEFSEGVRARLVDKDLAPKWDPPALEYVTQDMVDAYFAPLGESESELKLPTETREAFV
;
A
#
# COMPACT_ATOMS: atom_id res chain seq x y z
N MET A 1 -29.03 -20.38 -70.21
CA MET A 1 -30.08 -19.35 -70.26
C MET A 1 -29.55 -18.09 -69.60
N PRO A 2 -29.54 -16.93 -70.30
CA PRO A 2 -28.83 -15.71 -69.90
C PRO A 2 -29.76 -14.59 -69.39
N ARG A 3 -29.13 -13.44 -69.04
CA ARG A 3 -29.63 -12.03 -68.98
C ARG A 3 -29.96 -11.48 -67.57
N LEU A 4 -29.15 -10.53 -67.05
CA LEU A 4 -29.17 -9.04 -67.22
C LEU A 4 -30.27 -8.40 -66.35
N ALA A 5 -30.19 -7.22 -65.72
CA ALA A 5 -29.23 -6.11 -65.61
C ALA A 5 -29.68 -5.26 -64.39
N ALA A 6 -28.77 -4.78 -63.54
CA ALA A 6 -28.31 -3.38 -63.45
C ALA A 6 -29.36 -2.26 -63.66
N ALA A 7 -29.51 -1.39 -62.64
CA ALA A 7 -29.69 0.04 -62.84
C ALA A 7 -29.15 0.82 -61.63
N ALA A 8 -28.11 1.59 -61.86
CA ALA A 8 -27.59 2.63 -61.00
C ALA A 8 -28.39 3.93 -61.21
N VAL A 9 -28.31 4.89 -60.29
CA VAL A 9 -27.63 6.19 -60.51
C VAL A 9 -27.81 7.11 -59.30
N ALA A 10 -26.69 7.75 -59.00
CA ALA A 10 -26.37 8.71 -57.95
C ALA A 10 -27.01 10.11 -58.09
N ARG A 11 -26.65 10.93 -57.09
CA ARG A 11 -26.55 12.41 -57.05
C ARG A 11 -27.84 13.14 -56.60
N ARG A 12 -27.79 14.20 -55.79
CA ARG A 12 -26.71 15.16 -55.51
C ARG A 12 -27.03 15.97 -54.24
N ALA A 13 -25.96 16.54 -53.67
CA ALA A 13 -25.92 17.53 -52.60
C ALA A 13 -26.66 18.84 -52.89
N GLY A 14 -26.98 19.61 -51.84
CA GLY A 14 -27.35 21.02 -51.96
C GLY A 14 -27.78 21.65 -50.63
N ALA A 15 -26.94 22.52 -50.08
CA ALA A 15 -27.14 23.31 -48.88
C ALA A 15 -28.25 24.38 -49.02
N ALA A 16 -28.83 24.83 -47.90
CA ALA A 16 -28.84 26.24 -47.46
C ALA A 16 -29.87 26.49 -46.35
N LEU A 17 -29.43 27.32 -45.39
CA LEU A 17 -30.20 27.85 -44.26
C LEU A 17 -31.39 28.72 -44.69
N ARG A 18 -32.47 28.74 -43.88
CA ARG A 18 -32.98 29.98 -43.25
C ARG A 18 -34.04 29.73 -42.16
N ARG A 19 -33.68 30.18 -40.95
CA ARG A 19 -34.45 30.91 -39.92
C ARG A 19 -35.94 30.58 -39.69
N GLY A 20 -36.21 30.18 -38.46
CA GLY A 20 -36.96 31.02 -37.52
C GLY A 20 -38.23 30.41 -36.92
N ALA A 21 -38.16 30.01 -35.65
CA ALA A 21 -39.24 30.17 -34.68
C ALA A 21 -38.67 29.96 -33.26
N LEU A 22 -39.10 30.82 -32.34
CA LEU A 22 -38.64 30.94 -30.98
C LEU A 22 -39.25 29.87 -30.06
N GLY A 23 -38.47 29.42 -29.07
CA GLY A 23 -38.96 28.65 -27.93
C GLY A 23 -37.83 28.44 -26.93
N GLY A 24 -37.90 29.12 -25.79
CA GLY A 24 -36.76 29.43 -24.94
C GLY A 24 -36.09 28.24 -24.23
N LEU A 25 -34.76 28.33 -24.15
CA LEU A 25 -33.94 27.65 -23.16
C LEU A 25 -33.09 28.71 -22.47
N ARG A 26 -33.39 28.94 -21.18
CA ARG A 26 -32.62 29.81 -20.30
C ARG A 26 -31.25 29.17 -20.07
N SER A 27 -30.19 29.91 -20.42
CA SER A 27 -28.85 29.74 -19.88
C SER A 27 -28.58 30.92 -18.96
N LEU A 28 -28.37 30.64 -17.67
CA LEU A 28 -27.66 31.44 -16.66
C LEU A 28 -27.26 30.44 -15.57
N SER A 29 -26.03 29.94 -15.58
CA SER A 29 -24.83 30.52 -14.93
C SER A 29 -24.73 30.19 -13.43
N SER A 30 -23.60 29.57 -13.10
CA SER A 30 -22.89 29.63 -11.81
C SER A 30 -23.67 29.28 -10.55
N LEU A 31 -23.70 27.98 -10.23
CA LEU A 31 -23.58 27.54 -8.85
C LEU A 31 -22.13 27.12 -8.65
N GLN A 32 -21.35 27.99 -8.01
CA GLN A 32 -20.11 27.58 -7.35
C GLN A 32 -20.44 26.41 -6.43
N PRO A 33 -19.61 25.36 -6.35
CA PRO A 33 -19.67 24.48 -5.21
C PRO A 33 -19.29 25.33 -4.00
N SER A 34 -20.31 25.67 -3.22
CA SER A 34 -20.17 26.14 -1.85
C SER A 34 -19.17 25.23 -1.14
N HIS A 35 -18.19 25.84 -0.46
CA HIS A 35 -17.25 25.19 0.46
C HIS A 35 -17.82 23.88 1.01
N ALA A 36 -17.30 22.75 0.55
CA ALA A 36 -17.52 21.49 1.21
C ALA A 36 -17.11 21.71 2.67
N THR A 37 -18.07 21.61 3.59
CA THR A 37 -17.78 21.32 5.00
C THR A 37 -16.75 20.22 5.02
N SER A 38 -15.55 20.47 5.56
CA SER A 38 -14.45 19.52 5.51
C SER A 38 -14.91 18.20 6.11
N SER A 39 -15.20 17.19 5.27
CA SER A 39 -15.54 15.87 5.77
C SER A 39 -14.28 15.37 6.47
N GLU A 40 -14.38 15.09 7.77
CA GLU A 40 -13.22 14.66 8.54
C GLU A 40 -12.61 13.39 7.91
N GLU A 41 -11.32 13.47 7.55
CA GLU A 41 -10.61 12.37 6.86
C GLU A 41 -10.30 11.19 7.80
N VAL A 42 -10.39 11.41 9.11
CA VAL A 42 -10.31 10.38 10.15
C VAL A 42 -11.44 10.62 11.14
N LEU A 43 -12.40 9.70 11.19
CA LEU A 43 -13.49 9.71 12.15
C LEU A 43 -13.06 8.98 13.43
N VAL A 44 -13.71 9.31 14.54
CA VAL A 44 -13.53 8.62 15.81
C VAL A 44 -14.86 8.01 16.23
N GLU A 45 -14.83 6.71 16.53
CA GLU A 45 -15.92 5.99 17.16
C GLU A 45 -15.49 5.50 18.54
N GLY A 46 -16.42 5.41 19.49
CA GLY A 46 -16.10 4.94 20.83
C GLY A 46 -17.32 4.40 21.54
N LYS A 47 -17.14 3.25 22.19
CA LYS A 47 -18.09 2.64 23.12
C LYS A 47 -17.28 1.91 24.19
N ALA A 48 -17.79 1.89 25.42
CA ALA A 48 -17.13 1.23 26.55
C ALA A 48 -15.62 1.60 26.63
N SER A 49 -14.75 0.60 26.73
CA SER A 49 -13.29 0.78 26.80
C SER A 49 -12.59 0.77 25.44
N ALA A 50 -13.32 0.79 24.32
CA ALA A 50 -12.76 0.76 22.98
C ALA A 50 -12.82 2.13 22.30
N ARG A 51 -11.78 2.48 21.53
CA ARG A 51 -11.80 3.61 20.57
C ARG A 51 -11.39 3.14 19.19
N ALA A 52 -12.07 3.61 18.16
CA ALA A 52 -11.76 3.30 16.78
C ALA A 52 -11.40 4.58 16.01
N ALA A 53 -10.27 4.53 15.29
CA ALA A 53 -9.97 5.47 14.22
C ALA A 53 -10.48 4.89 12.90
N VAL A 54 -11.39 5.60 12.22
CA VAL A 54 -11.94 5.18 10.92
C VAL A 54 -11.36 6.07 9.82
N LEU A 55 -10.56 5.49 8.93
CA LEU A 55 -10.02 6.18 7.76
C LEU A 55 -11.16 6.49 6.79
N ASN A 56 -11.38 7.78 6.52
CA ASN A 56 -12.60 8.28 5.88
C ASN A 56 -12.30 9.14 4.64
N ARG A 57 -11.58 8.55 3.68
CA ARG A 57 -11.40 9.07 2.32
C ARG A 57 -11.79 8.00 1.28
N PRO A 58 -13.02 7.47 1.30
CA PRO A 58 -13.39 6.30 0.49
C PRO A 58 -13.26 6.53 -1.03
N GLY A 59 -13.43 7.79 -1.49
CA GLY A 59 -13.21 8.19 -2.88
C GLY A 59 -11.76 8.02 -3.36
N TYR A 60 -10.80 8.01 -2.43
CA TYR A 60 -9.37 7.82 -2.67
C TYR A 60 -8.86 6.52 -2.02
N LEU A 61 -9.75 5.55 -1.78
CA LEU A 61 -9.41 4.26 -1.14
C LEU A 61 -8.67 4.42 0.20
N ASN A 62 -9.03 5.47 0.96
CA ASN A 62 -8.42 5.78 2.25
C ASN A 62 -6.90 5.97 2.18
N ALA A 63 -6.38 6.49 1.06
CA ALA A 63 -4.97 6.85 0.94
C ALA A 63 -4.56 7.86 2.02
N LEU A 64 -3.43 7.64 2.67
CA LEU A 64 -2.93 8.42 3.80
C LEU A 64 -2.42 9.79 3.34
N THR A 65 -2.79 10.83 4.07
CA THR A 65 -2.26 12.20 3.93
C THR A 65 -1.47 12.60 5.17
N THR A 66 -0.65 13.66 5.07
CA THR A 66 0.00 14.26 6.25
C THR A 66 -1.02 14.67 7.31
N THR A 67 -2.18 15.20 6.89
CA THR A 67 -3.28 15.59 7.80
C THR A 67 -3.84 14.38 8.56
N MET A 68 -4.09 13.27 7.86
CA MET A 68 -4.54 12.03 8.49
C MET A 68 -3.50 11.51 9.49
N GLY A 69 -2.22 11.45 9.08
CA GLY A 69 -1.13 11.03 9.96
C GLY A 69 -1.02 11.90 11.22
N GLY A 70 -1.14 13.22 11.07
CA GLY A 70 -1.13 14.14 12.21
C GLY A 70 -2.32 13.95 13.15
N ARG A 71 -3.51 13.63 12.62
CA ARG A 71 -4.69 13.29 13.45
C ARG A 71 -4.51 11.96 14.17
N LEU A 72 -4.01 10.94 13.48
CA LEU A 72 -3.76 9.61 14.04
C LEU A 72 -2.75 9.67 15.20
N ASN A 73 -1.62 10.38 15.03
CA ASN A 73 -0.66 10.61 16.12
C ASN A 73 -1.34 11.21 17.35
N LYS A 74 -2.07 12.31 17.19
CA LYS A 74 -2.78 12.98 18.31
C LYS A 74 -3.80 12.08 19.00
N PHE A 75 -4.56 11.30 18.23
CA PHE A 75 -5.55 10.38 18.80
C PHE A 75 -4.87 9.28 19.60
N TYR A 76 -3.88 8.61 19.02
CA TYR A 76 -3.22 7.49 19.68
C TYR A 76 -2.42 7.96 20.90
N GLU A 77 -1.72 9.10 20.84
CA GLU A 77 -1.08 9.71 22.02
C GLU A 77 -2.11 9.96 23.14
N SER A 78 -3.25 10.57 22.82
CA SER A 78 -4.30 10.84 23.80
C SER A 78 -4.97 9.58 24.34
N TRP A 79 -5.07 8.51 23.55
CA TRP A 79 -5.75 7.29 23.94
C TRP A 79 -4.88 6.37 24.79
N GLU A 80 -3.57 6.40 24.61
CA GLU A 80 -2.64 5.61 25.41
C GLU A 80 -2.66 6.02 26.88
N ASP A 81 -2.64 7.31 27.18
CA ASP A 81 -2.63 7.83 28.55
C ASP A 81 -4.00 7.78 29.25
N ASN A 82 -5.07 7.46 28.51
CA ASN A 82 -6.43 7.49 29.06
C ASN A 82 -6.80 6.15 29.74
N PRO A 83 -7.01 6.10 31.06
CA PRO A 83 -7.33 4.86 31.77
C PRO A 83 -8.70 4.26 31.42
N ASP A 84 -9.61 5.05 30.83
CA ASP A 84 -10.93 4.56 30.41
C ASP A 84 -10.87 3.81 29.07
N ILE A 85 -9.73 3.83 28.37
CA ILE A 85 -9.53 3.15 27.09
C ILE A 85 -8.64 1.95 27.34
N GLY A 86 -9.18 0.75 27.15
CA GLY A 86 -8.43 -0.50 27.30
C GLY A 86 -7.74 -0.95 26.02
N PHE A 87 -8.32 -0.66 24.84
CA PHE A 87 -7.71 -0.97 23.55
C PHE A 87 -8.21 -0.05 22.45
N VAL A 88 -7.50 -0.06 21.31
CA VAL A 88 -7.80 0.79 20.16
C VAL A 88 -8.00 -0.04 18.89
N MET A 89 -8.76 0.50 17.95
CA MET A 89 -9.06 -0.13 16.68
C MET A 89 -8.75 0.80 15.51
N MET A 90 -8.43 0.24 14.36
CA MET A 90 -8.35 0.95 13.09
C MET A 90 -9.18 0.24 12.02
N LYS A 91 -9.98 1.03 11.28
CA LYS A 91 -10.84 0.55 10.20
C LYS A 91 -10.81 1.52 9.02
N GLY A 92 -11.17 1.05 7.84
CA GLY A 92 -11.40 1.90 6.67
C GLY A 92 -12.88 1.99 6.32
N SER A 93 -13.31 3.17 5.88
CA SER A 93 -14.65 3.36 5.32
C SER A 93 -14.71 2.86 3.86
N GLY A 94 -15.87 2.35 3.45
CA GLY A 94 -16.14 1.98 2.06
C GLY A 94 -15.50 0.65 1.64
N ARG A 95 -14.74 0.65 0.54
CA ARG A 95 -14.27 -0.59 -0.11
C ARG A 95 -12.80 -0.96 0.15
N ALA A 96 -12.12 -0.18 0.97
CA ALA A 96 -10.71 -0.38 1.28
C ALA A 96 -10.46 -0.09 2.74
N PHE A 97 -9.55 -0.83 3.35
CA PHE A 97 -8.95 -0.41 4.60
C PHE A 97 -8.09 0.83 4.35
N CYS A 98 -7.02 0.68 3.55
CA CYS A 98 -6.13 1.75 3.15
C CYS A 98 -5.28 1.31 1.94
N ALA A 99 -5.29 2.09 0.85
CA ALA A 99 -4.52 1.79 -0.36
C ALA A 99 -3.08 2.37 -0.38
N GLY A 100 -2.57 2.84 0.75
CA GLY A 100 -1.21 3.35 0.90
C GLY A 100 -1.14 4.86 1.08
N GLY A 101 0.04 5.45 0.87
CA GLY A 101 0.22 6.90 0.90
C GLY A 101 -0.39 7.60 -0.32
N ASP A 102 -0.75 8.88 -0.19
CA ASP A 102 -1.19 9.71 -1.32
C ASP A 102 0.01 10.11 -2.21
N VAL A 103 0.54 9.13 -2.95
CA VAL A 103 1.74 9.27 -3.80
C VAL A 103 1.53 10.21 -4.98
N VAL A 104 0.28 10.41 -5.41
CA VAL A 104 -0.08 11.42 -6.42
C VAL A 104 0.22 12.81 -5.87
N ARG A 105 -0.22 13.09 -4.63
CA ARG A 105 0.10 14.35 -3.97
C ARG A 105 1.60 14.51 -3.72
N LEU A 106 2.30 13.46 -3.29
CA LEU A 106 3.76 13.51 -3.14
C LEU A 106 4.46 13.88 -4.46
N ARG A 107 4.06 13.27 -5.58
CA ARG A 107 4.60 13.62 -6.90
C ARG A 107 4.36 15.08 -7.24
N GLU A 108 3.17 15.63 -6.95
CA GLU A 108 2.88 17.06 -7.16
C GLU A 108 3.84 17.93 -6.34
N LEU A 109 4.04 17.63 -5.06
CA LEU A 109 4.96 18.37 -4.18
C LEU A 109 6.40 18.32 -4.70
N VAL A 110 6.87 17.15 -5.13
CA VAL A 110 8.18 16.98 -5.78
C VAL A 110 8.26 17.78 -7.09
N SER A 111 7.17 17.88 -7.85
CA SER A 111 7.11 18.68 -9.07
C SER A 111 7.18 20.18 -8.78
N GLU A 112 6.56 20.63 -7.69
CA GLU A 112 6.54 22.01 -7.19
C GLU A 112 7.82 22.41 -6.44
N GLY A 113 8.73 21.48 -6.17
CA GLY A 113 9.97 21.73 -5.42
C GLY A 113 9.77 21.83 -3.90
N LYS A 114 8.65 21.31 -3.38
CA LYS A 114 8.27 21.38 -1.96
C LYS A 114 8.74 20.15 -1.18
N MET A 115 10.06 19.95 -1.13
CA MET A 115 10.64 18.78 -0.48
C MET A 115 10.37 18.74 1.04
N GLU A 116 10.25 19.90 1.68
CA GLU A 116 9.88 20.01 3.10
C GLU A 116 8.49 19.39 3.39
N GLU A 117 7.50 19.61 2.49
CA GLU A 117 6.17 19.02 2.65
C GLU A 117 6.18 17.49 2.45
N CYS A 118 7.06 16.98 1.56
CA CYS A 118 7.30 15.54 1.43
C CYS A 118 7.97 14.96 2.69
N GLN A 119 8.93 15.69 3.25
CA GLN A 119 9.60 15.30 4.47
C GLN A 119 8.61 15.21 5.65
N ASP A 120 7.73 16.19 5.78
CA ASP A 120 6.68 16.20 6.79
C ASP A 120 5.73 15.01 6.63
N PHE A 121 5.38 14.64 5.40
CA PHE A 121 4.58 13.45 5.11
C PHE A 121 5.23 12.17 5.66
N PHE A 122 6.46 11.88 5.25
CA PHE A 122 7.16 10.65 5.67
C PHE A 122 7.45 10.66 7.18
N LYS A 123 7.94 11.76 7.74
CA LYS A 123 8.18 11.88 9.19
C LYS A 123 6.91 11.62 9.99
N THR A 124 5.79 12.22 9.58
CA THR A 124 4.53 12.10 10.32
C THR A 124 4.00 10.68 10.31
N LEU A 125 4.03 10.02 9.15
CA LEU A 125 3.54 8.65 9.02
C LEU A 125 4.49 7.63 9.66
N TYR A 126 5.80 7.75 9.49
CA TYR A 126 6.73 6.76 10.02
C TYR A 126 6.85 6.84 11.53
N LYS A 127 6.73 8.06 12.11
CA LYS A 127 6.56 8.21 13.55
C LYS A 127 5.31 7.51 14.05
N PHE A 128 4.18 7.65 13.34
CA PHE A 128 2.95 6.96 13.71
C PHE A 128 3.09 5.44 13.61
N ILE A 129 3.75 4.92 12.57
CA ILE A 129 3.99 3.49 12.38
C ILE A 129 4.87 2.92 13.50
N TYR A 130 5.94 3.63 13.86
CA TYR A 130 6.75 3.26 15.02
C TYR A 130 5.91 3.30 16.31
N PHE A 131 5.16 4.38 16.51
CA PHE A 131 4.30 4.57 17.68
C PHE A 131 3.29 3.43 17.83
N LEU A 132 2.74 2.95 16.71
CA LEU A 132 1.84 1.81 16.63
C LEU A 132 2.54 0.48 17.00
N GLY A 133 3.73 0.25 16.46
CA GLY A 133 4.53 -0.96 16.77
C GLY A 133 5.06 -1.04 18.20
N THR A 134 5.11 0.10 18.89
CA THR A 134 5.52 0.19 20.30
C THR A 134 4.36 0.64 21.21
N TYR A 135 3.11 0.47 20.77
CA TYR A 135 1.94 1.03 21.46
C TYR A 135 1.62 0.21 22.72
N LEU A 136 1.37 0.87 23.86
CA LEU A 136 1.26 0.20 25.17
C LEU A 136 -0.08 -0.50 25.41
N LYS A 137 -1.05 -0.29 24.51
CA LYS A 137 -2.38 -0.92 24.57
C LYS A 137 -2.59 -1.84 23.37
N PRO A 138 -3.44 -2.86 23.47
CA PRO A 138 -3.78 -3.67 22.31
C PRO A 138 -4.34 -2.82 21.17
N HIS A 139 -3.85 -3.07 19.96
CA HIS A 139 -4.36 -2.48 18.72
C HIS A 139 -4.99 -3.56 17.84
N VAL A 140 -6.18 -3.27 17.30
CA VAL A 140 -6.91 -4.15 16.38
C VAL A 140 -7.12 -3.46 15.03
N ALA A 141 -6.49 -3.96 13.97
CA ALA A 141 -6.73 -3.53 12.60
C ALA A 141 -7.74 -4.43 11.90
N ILE A 142 -8.79 -3.86 11.30
CA ILE A 142 -9.76 -4.60 10.47
C ILE A 142 -9.46 -4.33 8.99
N LEU A 143 -8.83 -5.29 8.33
CA LEU A 143 -8.26 -5.16 6.99
C LEU A 143 -9.30 -5.45 5.88
N ASP A 144 -10.53 -4.97 6.03
CA ASP A 144 -11.60 -5.26 5.07
C ASP A 144 -11.40 -4.49 3.74
N GLY A 145 -11.02 -5.22 2.69
CA GLY A 145 -10.74 -4.65 1.37
C GLY A 145 -9.24 -4.40 1.10
N VAL A 146 -8.97 -3.44 0.22
CA VAL A 146 -7.59 -3.11 -0.20
C VAL A 146 -6.75 -2.62 1.00
N THR A 147 -5.60 -3.27 1.21
CA THR A 147 -4.59 -2.95 2.24
C THR A 147 -3.21 -2.92 1.59
N MET A 148 -2.76 -1.78 1.09
CA MET A 148 -1.52 -1.70 0.30
C MET A 148 -0.56 -0.65 0.83
N GLY A 149 0.75 -0.86 0.64
CA GLY A 149 1.81 0.06 1.03
C GLY A 149 1.68 0.56 2.47
N GLY A 150 1.57 1.88 2.63
CA GLY A 150 1.30 2.50 3.94
C GLY A 150 0.10 1.95 4.72
N GLY A 151 -0.87 1.30 4.07
CA GLY A 151 -1.95 0.55 4.73
C GLY A 151 -1.42 -0.64 5.55
N GLY A 152 -0.41 -1.34 5.05
CA GLY A 152 0.34 -2.33 5.82
C GLY A 152 1.05 -1.69 7.01
N GLY A 153 1.71 -0.55 6.80
CA GLY A 153 2.43 0.16 7.86
C GLY A 153 1.55 0.61 9.03
N VAL A 154 0.33 1.10 8.76
CA VAL A 154 -0.62 1.52 9.82
C VAL A 154 -1.42 0.35 10.41
N SER A 155 -1.05 -0.90 10.14
CA SER A 155 -1.78 -2.07 10.65
C SER A 155 -0.90 -3.22 11.14
N ILE A 156 0.04 -3.69 10.33
CA ILE A 156 0.84 -4.90 10.57
C ILE A 156 1.68 -4.82 11.85
N PRO A 157 2.32 -3.69 12.19
CA PRO A 157 3.04 -3.55 13.46
C PRO A 157 2.15 -3.63 14.71
N GLY A 158 0.82 -3.57 14.57
CA GLY A 158 -0.10 -3.67 15.70
C GLY A 158 -0.34 -5.09 16.20
N THR A 159 -0.96 -5.20 17.38
CA THR A 159 -1.20 -6.46 18.09
C THR A 159 -2.03 -7.46 17.28
N PHE A 160 -3.21 -7.05 16.81
CA PHE A 160 -4.15 -7.90 16.08
C PHE A 160 -4.43 -7.33 14.70
N ARG A 161 -4.41 -8.21 13.70
CA ARG A 161 -4.82 -7.92 12.32
C ARG A 161 -5.89 -8.92 11.90
N ILE A 162 -7.07 -8.44 11.59
CA ILE A 162 -8.20 -9.22 11.11
C ILE A 162 -8.26 -9.08 9.60
N ALA A 163 -7.98 -10.16 8.87
CA ALA A 163 -8.22 -10.25 7.44
C ALA A 163 -9.64 -10.78 7.15
N THR A 164 -10.13 -10.53 5.94
CA THR A 164 -11.44 -10.92 5.46
C THR A 164 -11.34 -11.55 4.07
N ASP A 165 -12.45 -12.08 3.57
CA ASP A 165 -12.56 -12.57 2.19
C ASP A 165 -12.35 -11.45 1.14
N ARG A 166 -12.51 -10.19 1.56
CA ARG A 166 -12.29 -9.00 0.73
C ARG A 166 -10.87 -8.45 0.84
N THR A 167 -10.07 -8.89 1.82
CA THR A 167 -8.71 -8.37 2.01
C THR A 167 -7.86 -8.64 0.79
N VAL A 168 -7.22 -7.58 0.28
CA VAL A 168 -6.19 -7.65 -0.76
C VAL A 168 -4.98 -6.88 -0.28
N PHE A 169 -3.97 -7.62 0.16
CA PHE A 169 -2.70 -7.08 0.62
C PHE A 169 -1.66 -7.08 -0.49
N ALA A 170 -0.88 -6.00 -0.63
CA ALA A 170 0.28 -5.95 -1.51
C ALA A 170 1.23 -4.80 -1.15
N THR A 171 2.49 -4.96 -1.52
CA THR A 171 3.52 -3.89 -1.54
C THR A 171 3.93 -3.65 -3.00
N PRO A 172 3.14 -2.89 -3.79
CA PRO A 172 3.35 -2.73 -5.23
C PRO A 172 4.37 -1.63 -5.59
N GLU A 173 5.09 -1.07 -4.62
CA GLU A 173 5.90 0.16 -4.72
C GLU A 173 6.96 0.09 -5.84
N VAL A 174 7.56 -1.08 -6.06
CA VAL A 174 8.55 -1.28 -7.14
C VAL A 174 8.01 -0.95 -8.54
N HIS A 175 6.69 -1.02 -8.74
CA HIS A 175 6.08 -0.70 -10.01
C HIS A 175 5.73 0.78 -10.19
N ILE A 176 5.87 1.59 -9.14
CA ILE A 176 5.80 3.05 -9.21
C ILE A 176 7.18 3.69 -9.05
N GLY A 177 8.27 2.92 -9.18
CA GLY A 177 9.63 3.43 -9.04
C GLY A 177 9.99 3.77 -7.60
N PHE A 178 9.41 3.06 -6.64
CA PHE A 178 9.61 3.25 -5.20
C PHE A 178 9.97 1.93 -4.52
N HIS A 179 10.38 1.96 -3.25
CA HIS A 179 10.67 0.75 -2.48
C HIS A 179 9.50 0.41 -1.55
N PRO A 180 9.28 -0.87 -1.18
CA PRO A 180 8.41 -1.20 -0.07
C PRO A 180 8.88 -0.47 1.18
N ASP A 181 8.02 0.39 1.71
CA ASP A 181 8.31 1.33 2.77
C ASP A 181 7.36 1.10 3.96
N ALA A 182 7.27 2.06 4.89
CA ALA A 182 6.31 2.00 5.98
C ALA A 182 6.43 0.72 6.85
N ALA A 183 7.66 0.37 7.22
CA ALA A 183 8.08 -0.84 7.92
C ALA A 183 7.97 -2.16 7.11
N ALA A 184 7.71 -2.10 5.80
CA ALA A 184 7.65 -3.30 4.96
C ALA A 184 8.95 -4.11 5.00
N SER A 185 10.11 -3.46 5.05
CA SER A 185 11.38 -4.17 5.17
C SER A 185 11.54 -4.93 6.48
N PHE A 186 10.85 -4.50 7.54
CA PHE A 186 10.78 -5.22 8.80
C PHE A 186 9.81 -6.41 8.69
N TYR A 187 8.52 -6.18 8.45
CA TYR A 187 7.56 -7.28 8.55
C TYR A 187 7.63 -8.30 7.39
N LEU A 188 8.08 -7.90 6.19
CA LEU A 188 8.25 -8.85 5.07
C LEU A 188 9.46 -9.75 5.28
N SER A 189 10.56 -9.21 5.82
CA SER A 189 11.80 -9.97 6.01
C SER A 189 11.70 -11.05 7.09
N HIS A 190 10.70 -10.93 7.98
CA HIS A 190 10.38 -11.91 9.02
C HIS A 190 9.34 -12.95 8.58
N LEU A 191 8.86 -12.90 7.33
CA LEU A 191 8.03 -13.97 6.77
C LEU A 191 8.86 -15.23 6.55
N THR A 192 8.18 -16.37 6.45
CA THR A 192 8.84 -17.66 6.21
C THR A 192 9.67 -17.65 4.92
N GLY A 193 10.87 -18.22 4.99
CA GLY A 193 11.75 -18.42 3.83
C GLY A 193 12.12 -17.11 3.12
N HIS A 194 11.76 -17.03 1.84
CA HIS A 194 11.97 -15.86 0.97
C HIS A 194 10.66 -15.29 0.41
N VAL A 195 9.53 -15.52 1.10
CA VAL A 195 8.24 -14.95 0.73
C VAL A 195 8.26 -13.43 0.76
N GLY A 196 8.98 -12.85 1.72
CA GLY A 196 9.14 -11.39 1.85
C GLY A 196 9.72 -10.76 0.59
N GLU A 197 10.83 -11.30 0.10
CA GLU A 197 11.50 -10.88 -1.14
C GLU A 197 10.57 -11.07 -2.35
N TYR A 198 9.84 -12.20 -2.43
CA TYR A 198 8.87 -12.43 -3.51
C TYR A 198 7.77 -11.36 -3.54
N VAL A 199 7.13 -11.09 -2.40
CA VAL A 199 6.03 -10.10 -2.30
C VAL A 199 6.55 -8.69 -2.59
N ALA A 200 7.71 -8.33 -2.04
CA ALA A 200 8.36 -7.03 -2.24
C ALA A 200 8.71 -6.76 -3.71
N LEU A 201 9.33 -7.73 -4.39
CA LEU A 201 9.84 -7.55 -5.75
C LEU A 201 8.78 -7.74 -6.82
N THR A 202 7.79 -8.60 -6.60
CA THR A 202 6.74 -8.86 -7.60
C THR A 202 5.49 -8.04 -7.37
N GLY A 203 5.31 -7.42 -6.20
CA GLY A 203 4.06 -6.76 -5.81
C GLY A 203 2.83 -7.67 -5.90
N GLU A 204 3.03 -8.98 -5.68
CA GLU A 204 1.95 -9.98 -5.71
C GLU A 204 0.87 -9.63 -4.69
N LYS A 205 -0.38 -9.89 -5.07
CA LYS A 205 -1.53 -9.65 -4.20
C LYS A 205 -1.79 -10.89 -3.36
N LEU A 206 -1.75 -10.72 -2.04
CA LEU A 206 -2.13 -11.73 -1.07
C LEU A 206 -3.59 -11.53 -0.68
N LYS A 207 -4.38 -12.60 -0.73
CA LYS A 207 -5.74 -12.60 -0.20
C LYS A 207 -5.70 -12.74 1.32
N GLY A 208 -6.81 -12.45 2.00
CA GLY A 208 -6.90 -12.62 3.45
C GLY A 208 -6.51 -14.04 3.93
N ALA A 209 -6.86 -15.07 3.16
CA ALA A 209 -6.47 -16.45 3.44
C ALA A 209 -4.94 -16.67 3.40
N ASP A 210 -4.26 -16.06 2.43
CA ASP A 210 -2.80 -16.12 2.31
C ASP A 210 -2.15 -15.38 3.48
N MET A 211 -2.69 -14.23 3.88
CA MET A 211 -2.17 -13.45 5.00
C MET A 211 -2.19 -14.23 6.31
N ILE A 212 -3.23 -15.03 6.57
CA ILE A 212 -3.27 -15.90 7.76
C ILE A 212 -2.20 -16.98 7.67
N ALA A 213 -2.14 -17.69 6.54
CA ALA A 213 -1.21 -18.79 6.37
C ALA A 213 0.27 -18.35 6.46
N LEU A 214 0.55 -17.10 6.13
CA LEU A 214 1.89 -16.50 6.18
C LEU A 214 2.16 -15.71 7.47
N GLY A 215 1.21 -15.61 8.38
CA GLY A 215 1.35 -14.88 9.65
C GLY A 215 1.23 -13.35 9.57
N LEU A 216 0.93 -12.78 8.39
CA LEU A 216 0.66 -11.35 8.23
C LEU A 216 -0.63 -10.92 8.94
N ALA A 217 -1.65 -11.77 8.92
CA ALA A 217 -2.88 -11.60 9.69
C ALA A 217 -2.90 -12.53 10.91
N THR A 218 -3.45 -12.05 12.03
CA THR A 218 -3.65 -12.89 13.23
C THR A 218 -4.95 -13.68 13.19
N HIS A 219 -5.97 -13.08 12.58
CA HIS A 219 -7.34 -13.56 12.61
C HIS A 219 -7.97 -13.39 11.24
N TYR A 220 -8.94 -14.25 10.94
CA TYR A 220 -9.73 -14.13 9.72
C TYR A 220 -11.20 -14.33 10.02
N SER A 221 -12.02 -13.46 9.45
CA SER A 221 -13.46 -13.51 9.56
C SER A 221 -14.08 -13.12 8.22
N MET A 222 -15.13 -13.79 7.80
CA MET A 222 -15.87 -13.39 6.61
C MET A 222 -16.41 -11.96 6.79
N SER A 223 -16.40 -11.17 5.71
CA SER A 223 -16.85 -9.77 5.75
C SER A 223 -18.30 -9.62 6.23
N GLU A 224 -19.14 -10.65 6.05
CA GLU A 224 -20.52 -10.71 6.56
C GLU A 224 -20.63 -10.79 8.10
N HIS A 225 -19.56 -11.22 8.77
CA HIS A 225 -19.50 -11.29 10.24
C HIS A 225 -18.94 -10.03 10.89
N LEU A 226 -18.44 -9.05 10.12
CA LEU A 226 -17.75 -7.89 10.68
C LEU A 226 -18.64 -7.03 11.57
N ASP A 227 -19.94 -6.89 11.26
CA ASP A 227 -20.87 -6.16 12.13
C ASP A 227 -20.96 -6.81 13.52
N LEU A 228 -20.87 -8.14 13.60
CA LEU A 228 -20.88 -8.88 14.86
C LEU A 228 -19.54 -8.73 15.60
N VAL A 229 -18.42 -8.79 14.88
CA VAL A 229 -17.08 -8.54 15.44
C VAL A 229 -16.99 -7.13 16.01
N ASP A 230 -17.48 -6.14 15.26
CA ASP A 230 -17.49 -4.74 15.65
C ASP A 230 -18.36 -4.50 16.88
N ASP A 231 -19.57 -5.04 16.93
CA ASP A 231 -20.43 -4.92 18.11
C ASP A 231 -19.83 -5.63 19.32
N ARG A 232 -19.22 -6.82 19.13
CA ARG A 232 -18.53 -7.53 20.21
C ARG A 232 -17.40 -6.67 20.78
N LEU A 233 -16.48 -6.21 19.94
CA LEU A 233 -15.33 -5.40 20.36
C LEU A 233 -15.79 -4.10 21.03
N ALA A 234 -16.77 -3.42 20.45
CA ALA A 234 -17.26 -2.14 20.98
C ALA A 234 -17.90 -2.26 22.38
N ASN A 235 -18.37 -3.46 22.77
CA ASN A 235 -18.95 -3.73 24.08
C ASN A 235 -17.98 -4.40 25.07
N LEU A 236 -16.75 -4.72 24.65
CA LEU A 236 -15.73 -5.25 25.57
C LEU A 236 -15.25 -4.17 26.54
N VAL A 237 -15.05 -4.59 27.80
CA VAL A 237 -14.42 -3.80 28.86
C VAL A 237 -13.19 -4.57 29.32
N THR A 238 -12.06 -4.32 28.67
CA THR A 238 -10.79 -5.02 28.91
C THR A 238 -9.61 -4.24 28.33
N ASP A 239 -8.46 -4.37 28.95
CA ASP A 239 -7.13 -4.03 28.42
C ASP A 239 -6.25 -5.28 28.21
N ASP A 240 -6.70 -6.45 28.66
CA ASP A 240 -6.01 -7.73 28.50
C ASP A 240 -6.08 -8.23 27.03
N PRO A 241 -4.94 -8.36 26.32
CA PRO A 241 -4.90 -8.88 24.96
C PRO A 241 -5.52 -10.27 24.81
N SER A 242 -5.43 -11.14 25.82
CA SER A 242 -5.93 -12.52 25.73
C SER A 242 -7.46 -12.60 25.66
N VAL A 243 -8.15 -11.63 26.27
CA VAL A 243 -9.61 -11.51 26.21
C VAL A 243 -10.05 -11.01 24.83
N ILE A 244 -9.27 -10.11 24.23
CA ILE A 244 -9.49 -9.61 22.87
C ILE A 244 -9.28 -10.76 21.87
N ASP A 245 -8.14 -11.46 21.95
CA ASP A 245 -7.82 -12.63 21.15
C ASP A 245 -8.94 -13.69 21.19
N SER A 246 -9.36 -14.09 22.39
CA SER A 246 -10.46 -15.04 22.59
C SER A 246 -11.79 -14.54 22.03
N SER A 247 -12.03 -13.22 22.02
CA SER A 247 -13.25 -12.64 21.45
C SER A 247 -13.20 -12.59 19.94
N LEU A 248 -12.03 -12.35 19.33
CA LEU A 248 -11.83 -12.40 17.89
C LEU A 248 -11.94 -13.83 17.36
N ALA A 249 -11.33 -14.79 18.06
CA ALA A 249 -11.35 -16.20 17.70
C ALA A 249 -12.78 -16.81 17.68
N GLN A 250 -13.72 -16.28 18.47
CA GLN A 250 -15.13 -16.72 18.46
C GLN A 250 -15.85 -16.48 17.12
N TYR A 251 -15.40 -15.47 16.37
CA TYR A 251 -15.90 -15.15 15.03
C TYR A 251 -14.88 -15.50 13.94
N GLY A 252 -13.87 -16.27 14.32
CA GLY A 252 -12.83 -16.76 13.42
C GLY A 252 -13.38 -17.85 12.50
N ASP A 253 -13.24 -17.66 11.20
CA ASP A 253 -13.62 -18.65 10.21
C ASP A 253 -12.43 -19.56 9.87
N MET A 254 -12.70 -20.84 9.59
CA MET A 254 -11.65 -21.75 9.11
C MET A 254 -11.20 -21.33 7.71
N VAL A 255 -9.90 -21.11 7.57
CA VAL A 255 -9.28 -20.68 6.31
C VAL A 255 -8.66 -21.88 5.61
N TYR A 256 -8.99 -22.05 4.34
CA TYR A 256 -8.32 -22.99 3.45
C TYR A 256 -7.79 -22.21 2.25
N PRO A 257 -6.46 -22.00 2.14
CA PRO A 257 -5.87 -21.38 0.97
C PRO A 257 -6.27 -22.14 -0.30
N ASP A 258 -6.64 -21.40 -1.34
CA ASP A 258 -7.04 -21.99 -2.61
C ASP A 258 -5.81 -22.54 -3.38
N LYS A 259 -6.03 -23.36 -4.41
CA LYS A 259 -4.92 -23.98 -5.18
C LYS A 259 -4.00 -22.96 -5.86
N ALA A 260 -4.45 -21.73 -6.08
CA ALA A 260 -3.67 -20.65 -6.68
C ALA A 260 -2.94 -19.81 -5.62
N SER A 261 -3.15 -20.08 -4.33
CA SER A 261 -2.44 -19.47 -3.21
C SER A 261 -0.93 -19.65 -3.32
N ILE A 262 -0.20 -18.63 -2.89
CA ILE A 262 1.25 -18.67 -2.85
C ILE A 262 1.81 -19.68 -1.85
N VAL A 263 1.00 -20.13 -0.87
CA VAL A 263 1.43 -21.14 0.11
C VAL A 263 1.75 -22.48 -0.53
N HIS A 264 1.19 -22.75 -1.72
CA HIS A 264 1.48 -23.96 -2.49
C HIS A 264 2.73 -23.83 -3.36
N ARG A 265 3.39 -22.66 -3.34
CA ARG A 265 4.54 -22.31 -4.19
C ARG A 265 5.80 -22.02 -3.38
N LEU A 266 5.75 -22.20 -2.06
CA LEU A 266 6.84 -21.84 -1.13
C LEU A 266 8.18 -22.45 -1.53
N GLU A 267 8.22 -23.72 -1.92
CA GLU A 267 9.47 -24.38 -2.33
C GLU A 267 10.13 -23.70 -3.54
N VAL A 268 9.33 -23.31 -4.54
CA VAL A 268 9.84 -22.62 -5.74
C VAL A 268 10.21 -21.18 -5.41
N ILE A 269 9.43 -20.50 -4.57
CA ILE A 269 9.73 -19.16 -4.09
C ILE A 269 11.06 -19.16 -3.34
N ASP A 270 11.25 -20.05 -2.36
CA ASP A 270 12.48 -20.15 -1.58
C ASP A 270 13.69 -20.47 -2.46
N LYS A 271 13.50 -21.38 -3.43
CA LYS A 271 14.54 -21.69 -4.40
C LYS A 271 14.95 -20.49 -5.24
N CYS A 272 14.00 -19.74 -5.80
CA CYS A 272 14.30 -18.64 -6.72
C CYS A 272 14.71 -17.35 -6.01
N PHE A 273 14.08 -17.01 -4.89
CA PHE A 273 14.25 -15.72 -4.20
C PHE A 273 15.34 -15.72 -3.12
N SER A 274 15.98 -16.88 -2.88
CA SER A 274 17.19 -16.97 -2.05
C SER A 274 18.47 -16.46 -2.71
N HIS A 275 18.49 -16.31 -4.04
CA HIS A 275 19.66 -15.88 -4.81
C HIS A 275 20.08 -14.44 -4.53
N GLU A 276 21.39 -14.15 -4.49
CA GLU A 276 21.91 -12.89 -3.97
C GLU A 276 21.53 -11.64 -4.77
N THR A 277 21.32 -11.77 -6.08
CA THR A 277 21.02 -10.63 -6.96
C THR A 277 19.66 -10.78 -7.66
N VAL A 278 19.06 -9.65 -8.04
CA VAL A 278 17.78 -9.66 -8.78
C VAL A 278 17.93 -10.39 -10.11
N GLU A 279 19.09 -10.25 -10.77
CA GLU A 279 19.41 -10.95 -12.02
C GLU A 279 19.40 -12.47 -11.85
N GLU A 280 20.00 -12.99 -10.78
CA GLU A 280 19.99 -14.42 -10.46
C GLU A 280 18.57 -14.90 -10.11
N ILE A 281 17.80 -14.11 -9.36
CA ILE A 281 16.39 -14.41 -9.04
C ILE A 281 15.58 -14.55 -10.34
N VAL A 282 15.73 -13.60 -11.27
CA VAL A 282 15.04 -13.64 -12.57
C VAL A 282 15.47 -14.88 -13.37
N GLY A 283 16.76 -15.16 -13.46
CA GLY A 283 17.26 -16.34 -14.18
C GLY A 283 16.81 -17.67 -13.58
N ALA A 284 16.75 -17.77 -12.25
CA ALA A 284 16.22 -18.93 -11.55
C ALA A 284 14.72 -19.12 -11.83
N LEU A 285 13.95 -18.02 -11.81
CA LEU A 285 12.52 -18.07 -12.09
C LEU A 285 12.23 -18.39 -13.57
N GLU A 286 13.02 -17.90 -14.52
CA GLU A 286 12.94 -18.29 -15.95
C GLU A 286 13.21 -19.79 -16.13
N SER A 287 14.18 -20.35 -15.39
CA SER A 287 14.48 -21.78 -15.40
C SER A 287 13.33 -22.62 -14.83
N GLU A 288 12.72 -22.16 -13.74
CA GLU A 288 11.56 -22.82 -13.14
C GLU A 288 10.29 -22.68 -13.99
N GLU A 289 10.09 -21.55 -14.66
CA GLU A 289 8.98 -21.35 -15.60
C GLU A 289 9.08 -22.32 -16.78
N ALA A 290 10.27 -22.47 -17.37
CA ALA A 290 10.50 -23.43 -18.45
C ALA A 290 10.29 -24.90 -18.01
N ARG A 291 10.52 -25.20 -16.73
CA ARG A 291 10.38 -26.55 -16.14
C ARG A 291 8.94 -26.89 -15.76
N LEU A 292 8.27 -25.97 -15.06
CA LEU A 292 6.93 -26.16 -14.50
C LEU A 292 5.83 -25.82 -15.50
N ASN A 293 6.08 -24.82 -16.37
CA ASN A 293 5.11 -24.24 -17.29
C ASN A 293 3.81 -23.84 -16.59
N GLU A 294 3.94 -23.22 -15.42
CA GLU A 294 2.83 -22.74 -14.60
C GLU A 294 2.62 -21.23 -14.78
N GLU A 295 1.36 -20.84 -14.95
CA GLU A 295 0.94 -19.45 -15.21
C GLU A 295 1.48 -18.44 -14.18
N TRP A 296 1.65 -18.87 -12.92
CA TRP A 296 2.13 -17.98 -11.87
C TRP A 296 3.58 -17.58 -12.05
N CYS A 297 4.45 -18.47 -12.52
CA CYS A 297 5.86 -18.15 -12.79
C CYS A 297 5.93 -17.13 -13.93
N THR A 298 5.17 -17.35 -14.99
CA THR A 298 5.05 -16.42 -16.12
C THR A 298 4.57 -15.05 -15.66
N LEU A 299 3.57 -15.00 -14.78
CA LEU A 299 3.06 -13.75 -14.22
C LEU A 299 4.07 -13.05 -13.31
N ALA A 300 4.77 -13.78 -12.45
CA ALA A 300 5.81 -13.23 -11.58
C ALA A 300 6.96 -12.63 -12.40
N LEU A 301 7.44 -13.33 -13.44
CA LEU A 301 8.44 -12.80 -14.39
C LEU A 301 7.95 -11.54 -15.10
N LYS A 302 6.69 -11.54 -15.54
CA LYS A 302 6.09 -10.35 -16.16
C LYS A 302 6.10 -9.16 -15.21
N ARG A 303 5.73 -9.35 -13.94
CA ARG A 303 5.73 -8.26 -12.94
C ARG A 303 7.14 -7.72 -12.67
N LEU A 304 8.12 -8.61 -12.52
CA LEU A 304 9.54 -8.21 -12.38
C LEU A 304 10.00 -7.37 -13.59
N LYS A 305 9.59 -7.74 -14.81
CA LYS A 305 9.92 -7.00 -16.05
C LYS A 305 9.19 -5.65 -16.18
N GLU A 306 8.03 -5.50 -15.56
CA GLU A 306 7.26 -4.24 -15.54
C GLU A 306 7.73 -3.25 -14.46
N ALA A 307 8.39 -3.74 -13.42
CA ALA A 307 8.91 -2.94 -12.31
C ALA A 307 10.14 -2.11 -12.70
N SER A 308 10.45 -1.09 -11.90
CA SER A 308 11.68 -0.32 -12.06
C SER A 308 12.90 -1.20 -11.71
N PRO A 309 13.92 -1.29 -12.59
CA PRO A 309 15.11 -2.09 -12.34
C PRO A 309 15.88 -1.66 -11.08
N LEU A 310 16.01 -0.35 -10.86
CA LEU A 310 16.68 0.19 -9.67
C LEU A 310 15.81 -0.02 -8.42
N ALA A 311 14.49 0.18 -8.50
CA ALA A 311 13.57 -0.11 -7.41
C ALA A 311 13.64 -1.58 -6.96
N LEU A 312 13.78 -2.53 -7.89
CA LEU A 312 13.97 -3.94 -7.56
C LEU A 312 15.24 -4.17 -6.74
N LYS A 313 16.38 -3.61 -7.17
CA LYS A 313 17.67 -3.81 -6.47
C LYS A 313 17.69 -3.17 -5.09
N VAL A 314 17.18 -1.94 -4.94
CA VAL A 314 17.10 -1.29 -3.62
C VAL A 314 16.13 -2.01 -2.70
N SER A 315 15.03 -2.55 -3.23
CA SER A 315 14.05 -3.30 -2.44
C SER A 315 14.63 -4.62 -1.94
N LEU A 316 15.31 -5.38 -2.80
CA LEU A 316 15.96 -6.64 -2.38
C LEU A 316 16.95 -6.41 -1.23
N ARG A 317 17.80 -5.38 -1.36
CA ARG A 317 18.73 -4.99 -0.31
C ARG A 317 18.01 -4.60 0.98
N SER A 318 16.97 -3.76 0.89
CA SER A 318 16.22 -3.29 2.05
C SER A 318 15.55 -4.43 2.82
N ILE A 319 14.86 -5.35 2.14
CA ILE A 319 14.24 -6.52 2.78
C ILE A 319 15.31 -7.37 3.50
N ARG A 320 16.44 -7.63 2.84
CA ARG A 320 17.49 -8.48 3.45
C ARG A 320 18.16 -7.87 4.65
N GLU A 321 18.50 -6.60 4.58
CA GLU A 321 19.05 -5.89 5.73
C GLU A 321 18.01 -5.79 6.87
N GLY A 322 16.72 -5.66 6.55
CA GLY A 322 15.63 -5.62 7.53
C GLY A 322 15.48 -6.90 8.36
N ARG A 323 15.95 -8.06 7.84
CA ARG A 323 15.94 -9.35 8.55
C ARG A 323 16.79 -9.34 9.83
N TYR A 324 17.74 -8.42 9.93
CA TYR A 324 18.69 -8.33 11.03
C TYR A 324 18.57 -7.02 11.82
N GLN A 325 17.48 -6.27 11.61
CA GLN A 325 17.27 -4.97 12.20
C GLN A 325 15.97 -4.92 12.98
N THR A 326 15.96 -4.04 13.97
CA THR A 326 14.77 -3.66 14.73
C THR A 326 13.82 -2.81 13.86
N LEU A 327 12.58 -2.64 14.34
CA LEU A 327 11.56 -1.83 13.66
C LEU A 327 12.01 -0.39 13.44
N ASP A 328 12.61 0.25 14.45
CA ASP A 328 13.10 1.64 14.34
C ASP A 328 14.27 1.76 13.37
N GLU A 329 15.22 0.83 13.39
CA GLU A 329 16.34 0.81 12.44
C GLU A 329 15.84 0.68 10.99
N CYS A 330 14.85 -0.20 10.76
CA CYS A 330 14.21 -0.34 9.46
C CYS A 330 13.51 0.95 9.02
N LEU A 331 12.73 1.59 9.90
CA LEU A 331 12.02 2.84 9.59
C LEU A 331 12.97 4.02 9.33
N VAL A 332 14.07 4.13 10.08
CA VAL A 332 15.09 5.16 9.86
C VAL A 332 15.76 4.95 8.51
N ARG A 333 16.12 3.71 8.15
CA ARG A 333 16.67 3.40 6.82
C ARG A 333 15.67 3.68 5.71
N GLU A 334 14.44 3.20 5.83
CA GLU A 334 13.39 3.40 4.85
C GLU A 334 13.07 4.88 4.65
N TYR A 335 13.13 5.69 5.71
CA TYR A 335 12.94 7.13 5.60
C TYR A 335 14.03 7.77 4.73
N ARG A 336 15.29 7.39 4.94
CA ARG A 336 16.41 7.84 4.12
C ARG A 336 16.23 7.42 2.66
N MET A 337 15.89 6.15 2.43
CA MET A 337 15.60 5.61 1.10
C MET A 337 14.44 6.35 0.43
N SER A 338 13.39 6.69 1.18
CA SER A 338 12.22 7.41 0.67
C SER A 338 12.60 8.81 0.21
N MET A 339 13.31 9.57 1.05
CA MET A 339 13.75 10.92 0.74
C MET A 339 14.70 10.94 -0.47
N ASN A 340 15.68 10.04 -0.51
CA ASN A 340 16.59 9.90 -1.66
C ASN A 340 15.84 9.45 -2.93
N GLY A 341 14.90 8.52 -2.80
CA GLY A 341 14.16 7.94 -3.93
C GLY A 341 13.13 8.87 -4.57
N ILE A 342 12.56 9.82 -3.81
CA ILE A 342 11.70 10.87 -4.37
C ILE A 342 12.48 12.10 -4.85
N SER A 343 13.75 12.21 -4.46
CA SER A 343 14.59 13.35 -4.84
C SER A 343 14.98 13.28 -6.31
N LYS A 344 14.65 14.35 -7.04
CA LYS A 344 15.02 14.52 -8.46
C LYS A 344 16.52 14.60 -8.70
N GLN A 345 17.34 14.70 -7.66
CA GLN A 345 18.80 14.74 -7.80
C GLN A 345 19.38 13.38 -8.21
N PHE A 346 18.72 12.28 -7.80
CA PHE A 346 19.25 10.93 -7.94
C PHE A 346 18.38 10.03 -8.83
N SER A 347 17.06 10.20 -8.79
CA SER A 347 16.15 9.38 -9.59
C SER A 347 14.92 10.16 -10.06
N HIS A 348 14.44 9.80 -11.24
CA HIS A 348 13.14 10.25 -11.77
C HIS A 348 12.08 9.16 -11.73
N GLU A 349 12.44 7.95 -11.30
CA GLU A 349 11.60 6.76 -11.41
C GLU A 349 10.32 6.89 -10.58
N PHE A 350 10.37 7.42 -9.35
CA PHE A 350 9.16 7.65 -8.56
C PHE A 350 8.15 8.53 -9.31
N SER A 351 8.60 9.66 -9.86
CA SER A 351 7.74 10.61 -10.58
C SER A 351 7.18 10.01 -11.86
N GLU A 352 7.96 9.19 -12.56
CA GLU A 352 7.55 8.51 -13.80
C GLU A 352 6.59 7.35 -13.54
N GLY A 353 6.87 6.53 -12.53
CA GLY A 353 6.03 5.40 -12.15
C GLY A 353 4.65 5.86 -11.66
N VAL A 354 4.60 6.88 -10.80
CA VAL A 354 3.32 7.50 -10.38
C VAL A 354 2.59 8.12 -11.57
N ARG A 355 3.29 8.77 -12.50
CA ARG A 355 2.68 9.29 -13.74
C ARG A 355 2.02 8.16 -14.52
N ALA A 356 2.79 7.12 -14.86
CA ALA A 356 2.35 6.03 -15.72
C ALA A 356 1.20 5.22 -15.12
N ARG A 357 1.19 4.99 -13.80
CA ARG A 357 0.18 4.13 -13.15
C ARG A 357 -1.03 4.87 -12.61
N LEU A 358 -0.87 6.10 -12.11
CA LEU A 358 -1.91 6.76 -11.31
C LEU A 358 -2.45 8.03 -11.95
N VAL A 359 -1.61 8.78 -12.69
CA VAL A 359 -2.01 10.04 -13.34
C VAL A 359 -2.51 9.78 -14.75
N ASP A 360 -1.61 9.37 -15.65
CA ASP A 360 -1.91 9.17 -17.07
C ASP A 360 -2.52 7.79 -17.33
N LYS A 361 -2.19 6.82 -16.46
CA LYS A 361 -2.70 5.44 -16.50
C LYS A 361 -2.41 4.73 -17.83
N ASP A 362 -1.28 5.04 -18.46
CA ASP A 362 -0.80 4.38 -19.68
C ASP A 362 -0.13 3.02 -19.41
N LEU A 363 0.22 2.75 -18.15
CA LEU A 363 0.94 1.55 -17.70
C LEU A 363 2.26 1.32 -18.46
N ALA A 364 2.86 2.39 -18.97
CA ALA A 364 4.09 2.36 -19.78
C ALA A 364 5.16 3.32 -19.21
N PRO A 365 5.66 3.06 -17.99
CA PRO A 365 6.71 3.87 -17.40
C PRO A 365 8.00 3.77 -18.20
N LYS A 366 8.68 4.90 -18.33
CA LYS A 366 10.00 5.00 -18.97
C LYS A 366 11.09 5.01 -17.91
N TRP A 367 11.44 3.82 -17.43
CA TRP A 367 12.47 3.66 -16.42
C TRP A 367 13.84 4.12 -16.90
N ASP A 368 14.58 4.77 -15.99
CA ASP A 368 15.95 5.19 -16.18
C ASP A 368 16.68 4.91 -14.86
N PRO A 369 17.49 3.84 -14.77
CA PRO A 369 17.96 2.98 -15.87
C PRO A 369 16.88 2.04 -16.45
N PRO A 370 16.97 1.68 -17.76
CA PRO A 370 15.91 0.92 -18.44
C PRO A 370 15.95 -0.60 -18.20
N ALA A 371 17.05 -1.15 -17.68
CA ALA A 371 17.20 -2.58 -17.41
C ALA A 371 18.20 -2.85 -16.26
N LEU A 372 18.17 -4.06 -15.70
CA LEU A 372 18.93 -4.43 -14.50
C LEU A 372 20.44 -4.27 -14.69
N GLU A 373 20.96 -4.60 -15.87
CA GLU A 373 22.38 -4.52 -16.23
C GLU A 373 22.93 -3.08 -16.24
N TYR A 374 22.06 -2.07 -16.33
CA TYR A 374 22.44 -0.66 -16.28
C TYR A 374 22.39 -0.08 -14.87
N VAL A 375 21.84 -0.81 -13.89
CA VAL A 375 21.82 -0.36 -12.49
C VAL A 375 23.18 -0.63 -11.86
N THR A 376 23.93 0.43 -11.57
CA THR A 376 25.23 0.34 -10.90
C THR A 376 25.06 0.22 -9.38
N GLN A 377 26.10 -0.25 -8.69
CA GLN A 377 26.11 -0.30 -7.22
C GLN A 377 25.99 1.10 -6.62
N ASP A 378 26.64 2.11 -7.21
CA ASP A 378 26.56 3.50 -6.74
C ASP A 378 25.12 4.05 -6.79
N MET A 379 24.33 3.67 -7.80
CA MET A 379 22.90 4.05 -7.87
C MET A 379 22.11 3.43 -6.72
N VAL A 380 22.39 2.17 -6.38
CA VAL A 380 21.76 1.49 -5.24
C VAL A 380 22.20 2.15 -3.94
N ASP A 381 23.51 2.37 -3.74
CA ASP A 381 24.08 2.97 -2.54
C ASP A 381 23.57 4.40 -2.28
N ALA A 382 23.27 5.16 -3.34
CA ALA A 382 22.70 6.50 -3.22
C ALA A 382 21.35 6.52 -2.48
N TYR A 383 20.53 5.46 -2.55
CA TYR A 383 19.30 5.37 -1.76
C TYR A 383 19.58 5.24 -0.25
N PHE A 384 20.67 4.58 0.12
CA PHE A 384 21.04 4.31 1.51
C PHE A 384 22.01 5.36 2.08
N ALA A 385 22.47 6.31 1.26
CA ALA A 385 23.38 7.37 1.65
C ALA A 385 22.72 8.36 2.63
N PRO A 386 23.44 8.83 3.67
CA PRO A 386 22.90 9.79 4.64
C PRO A 386 22.28 11.02 3.97
N LEU A 387 21.22 11.55 4.58
CA LEU A 387 20.59 12.78 4.09
C LEU A 387 21.52 13.99 4.28
N GLY A 388 21.36 15.01 3.42
CA GLY A 388 22.19 16.22 3.46
C GLY A 388 21.95 17.08 4.70
N GLU A 389 22.80 18.08 4.94
CA GLU A 389 22.76 18.92 6.17
C GLU A 389 21.41 19.64 6.42
N SER A 390 20.64 19.92 5.36
CA SER A 390 19.30 20.54 5.46
C SER A 390 18.19 19.55 5.78
N GLU A 391 18.42 18.25 5.63
CA GLU A 391 17.43 17.20 5.82
C GLU A 391 17.77 16.38 7.07
N SER A 392 16.99 16.56 8.14
CA SER A 392 17.22 15.78 9.35
C SER A 392 16.78 14.32 9.16
N GLU A 393 17.61 13.40 9.64
CA GLU A 393 17.25 11.99 9.86
C GLU A 393 15.96 11.83 10.68
N LEU A 394 15.29 10.68 10.50
CA LEU A 394 14.10 10.34 11.28
C LEU A 394 14.49 10.14 12.74
N LYS A 395 13.86 10.89 13.64
CA LYS A 395 14.02 10.73 15.09
C LYS A 395 12.81 10.02 15.65
N LEU A 396 13.05 8.84 16.23
CA LEU A 396 12.05 8.01 16.90
C LEU A 396 12.33 7.97 18.41
N PRO A 397 11.30 7.89 19.27
CA PRO A 397 11.44 7.93 20.72
C PRO A 397 11.90 6.59 21.34
N THR A 398 13.02 6.03 20.84
CA THR A 398 13.56 4.71 21.21
C THR A 398 14.06 4.61 22.65
N GLU A 399 14.42 5.73 23.28
CA GLU A 399 14.82 5.76 24.70
C GLU A 399 13.64 5.49 25.66
N THR A 400 12.41 5.70 25.19
CA THR A 400 11.20 5.64 26.01
C THR A 400 10.26 4.49 25.64
N ARG A 401 10.52 3.81 24.52
CA ARG A 401 9.63 2.81 23.92
C ARG A 401 10.44 1.73 23.22
N GLU A 402 10.03 0.49 23.41
CA GLU A 402 10.59 -0.68 22.72
C GLU A 402 9.47 -1.35 21.90
N ALA A 403 9.80 -1.85 20.71
CA ALA A 403 8.83 -2.50 19.85
C ALA A 403 8.40 -3.86 20.44
N PHE A 404 7.12 -4.17 20.32
CA PHE A 404 6.62 -5.52 20.57
C PHE A 404 6.98 -6.38 19.36
N VAL A 405 8.16 -7.02 19.39
CA VAL A 405 8.59 -7.95 18.34
C VAL A 405 8.48 -9.39 18.82
#